data_AF-A0A165BRI4-F1
#
_entry.id   AF-A0A165BRI4-F1
#
_cell.length_a   1.000
_cell.length_b   1.000
_cell.length_c   1.000
_cell.angle_alpha   90.00
_cell.angle_beta   90.00
_cell.angle_gamma   90.00
#
_symmetry.space_group_name_H-M   'P 1'
#
loop_
_entity.id
_entity.type
_entity.pdbx_description
1 polymer ?
#
loop_
_entity_poly.entity_id
_entity_poly.type
_entity_poly.pdbx_seq_one_letter_code
_entity_poly.pdbx_strand_id
1 'polypeptide(L)'
;MPSQALTISRISRLQSLLISWRIPCAARIGPVYLKRLFSLHKGRTEALKSLLLHLPLPHVETEDCNEEQQQKLTRAWALASAQLAWDATPDLSTNLLQAALLPLEKELSCELCKRSLRKRIATVIKKWAAVKRTI
;
A
#
# COMPACT_ATOMS: atom_id res chain seq x y z
N MET A 1 49.16 9.42 -12.61
CA MET A 1 48.10 9.27 -11.60
C MET A 1 46.72 9.40 -12.27
N PRO A 2 46.14 8.32 -12.83
CA PRO A 2 44.81 8.36 -13.47
C PRO A 2 43.83 7.36 -12.81
N SER A 3 42.69 7.78 -12.25
CA SER A 3 41.57 6.86 -11.94
C SER A 3 40.29 7.54 -11.44
N GLN A 4 39.68 8.46 -12.20
CA GLN A 4 38.31 8.93 -11.88
C GLN A 4 37.39 9.16 -13.11
N ALA A 5 37.67 8.54 -14.26
CA ALA A 5 36.90 8.78 -15.49
C ALA A 5 36.04 7.59 -16.00
N LEU A 6 35.78 6.55 -15.18
CA LEU A 6 35.17 5.30 -15.70
C LEU A 6 33.85 4.85 -15.05
N THR A 7 33.29 5.57 -14.08
CA THR A 7 32.07 5.11 -13.37
C THR A 7 30.76 5.76 -13.82
N ILE A 8 30.78 6.77 -14.72
CA ILE A 8 29.55 7.42 -15.23
C ILE A 8 29.03 6.76 -16.53
N SER A 9 29.87 6.03 -17.28
CA SER A 9 29.49 5.40 -18.56
C SER A 9 28.69 4.08 -18.43
N ARG A 10 28.56 3.53 -17.22
CA ARG A 10 28.00 2.18 -17.00
C ARG A 10 26.51 2.15 -16.63
N ILE A 11 25.94 3.25 -16.13
CA ILE A 11 24.50 3.34 -15.81
C ILE A 11 23.67 3.55 -17.10
N SER A 12 24.19 4.34 -18.05
CA SER A 12 23.52 4.66 -19.32
C SER A 12 23.27 3.44 -20.21
N ARG A 13 24.14 2.42 -20.11
CA ARG A 13 24.06 1.17 -20.88
C ARG A 13 23.00 0.21 -20.34
N LEU A 14 22.75 0.22 -19.03
CA LEU A 14 21.70 -0.61 -18.42
C LEU A 14 20.30 -0.04 -18.73
N GLN A 15 20.14 1.28 -18.75
CA GLN A 15 18.86 1.92 -19.04
C GLN A 15 18.46 1.79 -20.52
N SER A 16 19.42 1.83 -21.44
CA SER A 16 19.18 1.60 -22.88
C SER A 16 18.88 0.13 -23.21
N LEU A 17 19.49 -0.82 -22.49
CA LEU A 17 19.14 -2.26 -22.60
C LEU A 17 17.73 -2.56 -22.05
N LEU A 18 17.31 -1.90 -20.96
CA LEU A 18 15.95 -2.04 -20.40
C LEU A 18 14.86 -1.54 -21.35
N ILE A 19 15.11 -0.45 -22.09
CA ILE A 19 14.17 0.08 -23.08
C ILE A 19 14.12 -0.81 -24.33
N SER A 20 15.26 -1.34 -24.77
CA SER A 20 15.40 -2.22 -25.94
C SER A 20 14.57 -3.51 -25.83
N TRP A 21 14.50 -4.12 -24.64
CA TRP A 21 13.68 -5.32 -24.38
C TRP A 21 12.17 -5.04 -24.25
N ARG A 22 11.80 -3.86 -23.75
CA ARG A 22 10.40 -3.53 -23.40
C ARG A 22 9.49 -3.39 -24.63
N ILE A 23 10.05 -2.91 -25.75
CA ILE A 23 9.33 -2.67 -27.00
C ILE A 23 8.87 -3.97 -27.69
N PRO A 24 9.73 -4.98 -27.93
CA PRO A 24 9.30 -6.24 -28.54
C PRO A 24 8.31 -7.03 -27.65
N CYS A 25 8.42 -6.92 -26.33
CA CYS A 25 7.43 -7.54 -25.42
C CYS A 25 6.05 -6.88 -25.53
N ALA A 26 5.98 -5.55 -25.63
CA ALA A 26 4.72 -4.84 -25.83
C ALA A 26 4.08 -5.19 -27.18
N ALA A 27 4.88 -5.35 -28.24
CA ALA A 27 4.41 -5.77 -29.56
C ALA A 27 3.82 -7.20 -29.54
N ARG A 28 4.43 -8.13 -28.79
CA ARG A 28 3.94 -9.50 -28.64
C ARG A 28 2.65 -9.62 -27.81
N ILE A 29 2.47 -8.77 -26.80
CA ILE A 29 1.30 -8.76 -25.92
C ILE A 29 0.11 -8.03 -26.60
N GLY A 30 0.40 -7.05 -27.43
CA GLY A 30 -0.59 -6.21 -28.09
C GLY A 30 -0.98 -4.98 -27.26
N PRO A 31 -1.16 -3.81 -27.91
CA PRO A 31 -1.34 -2.53 -27.21
C PRO A 31 -2.66 -2.44 -26.42
N VAL A 32 -3.72 -3.10 -26.90
CA VAL A 32 -5.03 -3.12 -26.22
C VAL A 32 -4.94 -3.87 -24.90
N TYR A 33 -4.29 -5.04 -24.89
CA TYR A 33 -4.14 -5.84 -23.67
C TYR A 33 -3.24 -5.13 -22.67
N LEU A 34 -2.13 -4.55 -23.12
CA LEU A 34 -1.21 -3.79 -22.27
C LEU A 34 -1.91 -2.59 -21.62
N LYS A 35 -2.75 -1.85 -22.37
CA LYS A 35 -3.56 -0.76 -21.82
C LYS A 35 -4.50 -1.26 -20.72
N ARG A 36 -5.23 -2.36 -20.95
CA ARG A 36 -6.13 -2.95 -19.96
C ARG A 36 -5.39 -3.40 -18.70
N LEU A 37 -4.23 -4.04 -18.85
CA LEU A 37 -3.38 -4.48 -17.74
C LEU A 37 -2.90 -3.29 -16.90
N PHE A 38 -2.39 -2.24 -17.55
CA PHE A 38 -1.94 -1.04 -16.85
C PHE A 38 -3.08 -0.34 -16.11
N SER A 39 -4.24 -0.20 -16.77
CA SER A 39 -5.45 0.34 -16.13
C SER A 39 -5.91 -0.50 -14.93
N LEU A 40 -5.84 -1.83 -15.02
CA LEU A 40 -6.13 -2.72 -13.92
C LEU A 40 -5.19 -2.48 -12.74
N HIS A 41 -3.86 -2.51 -12.96
CA HIS A 41 -2.89 -2.30 -11.90
C HIS A 41 -3.03 -0.93 -11.25
N LYS A 42 -3.16 0.14 -12.04
CA LYS A 42 -3.38 1.49 -11.53
C LYS A 42 -4.69 1.58 -10.72
N GLY A 43 -5.77 1.01 -11.24
CA GLY A 43 -7.07 0.98 -10.55
C GLY A 43 -6.99 0.24 -9.21
N ARG A 44 -6.26 -0.88 -9.16
CA ARG A 44 -6.01 -1.64 -7.92
C ARG A 44 -5.20 -0.83 -6.91
N THR A 45 -4.11 -0.20 -7.31
CA THR A 45 -3.28 0.58 -6.38
C THR A 45 -4.03 1.80 -5.84
N GLU A 46 -4.81 2.48 -6.67
CA GLU A 46 -5.62 3.62 -6.22
C GLU A 46 -6.76 3.18 -5.28
N ALA A 47 -7.40 2.04 -5.55
CA ALA A 47 -8.38 1.45 -4.65
C ALA A 47 -7.76 1.13 -3.27
N LEU A 48 -6.56 0.53 -3.24
CA LEU A 48 -5.85 0.25 -1.99
C LEU A 48 -5.60 1.52 -1.18
N LYS A 49 -5.04 2.56 -1.81
CA LYS A 49 -4.78 3.86 -1.16
C LYS A 49 -6.06 4.46 -0.61
N SER A 50 -7.15 4.47 -1.38
CA SER A 50 -8.46 4.97 -0.94
C SER A 50 -8.97 4.23 0.31
N LEU A 51 -8.77 2.90 0.39
CA LEU A 51 -9.14 2.12 1.56
C LEU A 51 -8.30 2.48 2.79
N LEU A 52 -6.99 2.72 2.63
CA LEU A 52 -6.10 3.05 3.75
C LEU A 52 -6.33 4.47 4.29
N LEU A 53 -6.75 5.42 3.45
CA LEU A 53 -7.00 6.81 3.84
C LEU A 53 -8.11 6.99 4.88
N HIS A 54 -9.09 6.08 4.94
CA HIS A 54 -10.16 6.22 5.93
C HIS A 54 -9.72 5.64 7.27
N LEU A 55 -9.79 6.50 8.27
CA LEU A 55 -9.40 6.21 9.65
C LEU A 55 -10.40 5.28 10.37
N PRO A 56 -9.97 4.61 11.44
CA PRO A 56 -10.87 3.98 12.41
C PRO A 56 -11.84 5.04 12.98
N LEU A 57 -13.10 4.65 13.21
CA LEU A 57 -14.08 5.56 13.80
C LEU A 57 -13.73 5.82 15.27
N PRO A 58 -13.69 7.09 15.72
CA PRO A 58 -13.55 7.41 17.12
C PRO A 58 -14.80 6.95 17.88
N HIS A 59 -14.64 6.69 19.18
CA HIS A 59 -15.75 6.38 20.07
C HIS A 59 -15.96 7.52 21.07
N VAL A 60 -17.11 7.55 21.73
CA VAL A 60 -17.39 8.53 22.80
C VAL A 60 -16.36 8.36 23.91
N GLU A 61 -15.87 9.48 24.45
CA GLU A 61 -14.90 9.47 25.55
C GLU A 61 -15.44 8.67 26.75
N THR A 62 -14.55 7.90 27.35
CA THR A 62 -14.83 7.08 28.53
C THR A 62 -13.78 7.39 29.59
N GLU A 63 -14.05 7.10 30.86
CA GLU A 63 -13.08 7.31 31.94
C GLU A 63 -11.72 6.64 31.67
N ASP A 64 -11.73 5.50 30.96
CA ASP A 64 -10.53 4.74 30.57
C ASP A 64 -9.89 5.20 29.25
N CYS A 65 -10.52 6.10 28.50
CA CYS A 65 -10.05 6.52 27.19
C CYS A 65 -10.40 7.97 26.81
N ASN A 66 -9.37 8.81 26.83
CA ASN A 66 -9.44 10.23 26.45
C ASN A 66 -9.09 10.47 24.98
N GLU A 67 -9.39 11.67 24.48
CA GLU A 67 -9.05 12.12 23.12
C GLU A 67 -7.57 11.85 22.75
N GLU A 68 -6.64 12.04 23.68
CA GLU A 68 -5.21 11.81 23.45
C GLU A 68 -4.90 10.36 23.04
N GLN A 69 -5.55 9.37 23.66
CA GLN A 69 -5.38 7.96 23.29
C GLN A 69 -5.99 7.66 21.92
N GLN A 70 -7.11 8.32 21.58
CA GLN A 70 -7.72 8.19 20.26
C GLN A 70 -6.84 8.84 19.16
N GLN A 71 -6.20 9.97 19.46
CA GLN A 71 -5.24 10.61 18.56
C GLN A 71 -4.00 9.75 18.36
N LYS A 72 -3.51 9.05 19.40
CA LYS A 72 -2.39 8.09 19.25
C LYS A 72 -2.73 7.01 18.22
N LEU A 73 -3.91 6.40 18.31
CA LEU A 73 -4.39 5.43 17.30
C LEU A 73 -4.46 6.04 15.91
N THR A 74 -5.00 7.25 15.79
CA THR A 74 -5.14 7.97 14.51
C THR A 74 -3.76 8.19 13.85
N ARG A 75 -2.77 8.64 14.63
CA ARG A 75 -1.40 8.87 14.15
C ARG A 75 -0.71 7.56 13.76
N ALA A 76 -0.84 6.52 14.60
CA ALA A 76 -0.25 5.22 14.33
C ALA A 76 -0.86 4.57 13.06
N TRP A 77 -2.19 4.68 12.88
CA TRP A 77 -2.87 4.27 11.65
C TRP A 77 -2.37 5.05 10.43
N ALA A 78 -2.26 6.38 10.55
CA ALA A 78 -1.80 7.22 9.45
C ALA A 78 -0.37 6.83 9.01
N LEU A 79 0.52 6.57 9.97
CA LEU A 79 1.89 6.13 9.69
C LEU A 79 1.92 4.76 8.99
N ALA A 80 1.25 3.75 9.55
CA ALA A 80 1.19 2.41 8.97
C ALA A 80 0.54 2.42 7.58
N SER A 81 -0.51 3.21 7.42
CA SER A 81 -1.20 3.39 6.14
C SER A 81 -0.32 4.08 5.09
N ALA A 82 0.47 5.09 5.50
CA ALA A 82 1.41 5.77 4.62
C ALA A 82 2.51 4.81 4.14
N GLN A 83 3.06 3.97 5.03
CA GLN A 83 4.05 2.95 4.68
C GLN A 83 3.46 1.94 3.69
N LEU A 84 2.27 1.40 3.98
CA LEU A 84 1.58 0.47 3.07
C LEU A 84 1.22 1.11 1.72
N ALA A 85 0.89 2.40 1.70
CA ALA A 85 0.58 3.13 0.48
C ALA A 85 1.84 3.43 -0.35
N TRP A 86 2.99 3.63 0.30
CA TRP A 86 4.29 3.84 -0.33
C TRP A 86 4.79 2.56 -1.01
N ASP A 87 4.68 1.42 -0.31
CA ASP A 87 5.07 0.10 -0.80
C ASP A 87 3.93 -0.62 -1.56
N ALA A 88 2.90 0.12 -1.97
CA ALA A 88 1.69 -0.43 -2.55
C ALA A 88 1.96 -1.16 -3.87
N THR A 89 1.94 -2.49 -3.82
CA THR A 89 1.93 -3.35 -5.00
C THR A 89 0.51 -3.80 -5.33
N PRO A 90 0.14 -3.95 -6.61
CA PRO A 90 -1.19 -4.43 -7.01
C PRO A 90 -1.48 -5.86 -6.50
N ASP A 91 -0.43 -6.60 -6.16
CA ASP A 91 -0.43 -7.99 -5.70
C ASP A 91 -0.32 -8.12 -4.17
N LEU A 92 -0.42 -7.01 -3.42
CA LEU A 92 -0.41 -7.03 -1.97
C LEU A 92 -1.48 -8.00 -1.45
N SER A 93 -1.06 -9.03 -0.69
CA SER A 93 -1.98 -10.02 -0.16
C SER A 93 -2.77 -9.47 1.03
N THR A 94 -3.98 -9.99 1.25
CA THR A 94 -4.79 -9.65 2.43
C THR A 94 -4.09 -10.02 3.73
N ASN A 95 -3.30 -11.09 3.72
CA ASN A 95 -2.56 -11.57 4.89
C ASN A 95 -1.43 -10.61 5.27
N LEU A 96 -0.69 -10.09 4.28
CA LEU A 96 0.35 -9.09 4.53
C LEU A 96 -0.25 -7.78 5.05
N LEU A 97 -1.38 -7.34 4.47
CA LEU A 97 -2.09 -6.16 4.93
C LEU A 97 -2.55 -6.31 6.39
N GLN A 98 -3.10 -7.48 6.74
CA GLN A 98 -3.51 -7.78 8.10
C GLN A 98 -2.30 -7.82 9.06
N ALA A 99 -1.23 -8.50 8.67
CA ALA A 99 -0.01 -8.61 9.47
C ALA A 99 0.65 -7.25 9.74
N ALA A 100 0.54 -6.30 8.82
CA ALA A 100 1.06 -4.94 8.99
C ALA A 100 0.22 -4.08 9.95
N LEU A 101 -1.10 -4.29 10.01
CA LEU A 101 -2.02 -3.45 10.81
C LEU A 101 -2.35 -4.03 12.19
N LEU A 102 -2.27 -5.35 12.38
CA LEU A 102 -2.52 -6.00 13.68
C LEU A 102 -1.60 -5.53 14.81
N PRO A 103 -0.29 -5.22 14.59
CA PRO A 103 0.59 -4.75 15.66
C PRO A 103 0.09 -3.47 16.35
N LEU A 104 -0.64 -2.61 15.63
CA LEU A 104 -1.24 -1.39 16.18
C LEU A 104 -2.17 -1.68 17.37
N GLU A 105 -2.75 -2.89 17.44
CA GLU A 105 -3.64 -3.27 18.54
C GLU A 105 -2.88 -3.43 19.86
N LYS A 106 -1.61 -3.84 19.81
CA LYS A 106 -0.77 -4.04 21.00
C LYS A 106 -0.40 -2.74 21.70
N GLU A 107 -0.42 -1.64 20.96
CA GLU A 107 -0.12 -0.30 21.46
C GLU A 107 -1.33 0.36 22.15
N LEU A 108 -2.50 -0.27 22.10
CA LEU A 108 -3.74 0.26 22.66
C LEU A 108 -4.07 -0.43 23.99
N SER A 109 -4.39 0.36 25.01
CA SER A 109 -4.94 -0.16 26.27
C SER A 109 -6.48 -0.27 26.24
N CYS A 110 -7.16 0.66 25.56
CA CYS A 110 -8.62 0.72 25.51
C CYS A 110 -9.24 -0.36 24.59
N GLU A 111 -10.19 -1.12 25.13
CA GLU A 111 -10.89 -2.18 24.39
C GLU A 111 -11.82 -1.63 23.28
N LEU A 112 -12.38 -0.44 23.43
CA LEU A 112 -13.20 0.20 22.40
C LEU A 112 -12.35 0.60 21.19
N CYS A 113 -11.18 1.20 21.41
CA CYS A 113 -10.19 1.48 20.37
C CYS A 113 -9.75 0.20 19.63
N LYS A 114 -9.46 -0.89 20.36
CA LYS A 114 -9.14 -2.18 19.75
C LYS A 114 -10.28 -2.72 18.89
N ARG A 115 -11.52 -2.66 19.37
CA ARG A 115 -12.71 -3.09 18.59
C ARG A 115 -12.88 -2.25 17.33
N SER A 116 -12.78 -0.92 17.42
CA SER A 116 -12.84 -0.02 16.27
C SER A 116 -11.75 -0.31 15.25
N LEU A 117 -10.51 -0.55 15.71
CA LEU A 117 -9.38 -0.93 14.87
C LEU A 117 -9.63 -2.28 14.17
N ARG A 118 -9.98 -3.34 14.91
CA ARG A 118 -10.28 -4.66 14.32
C ARG A 118 -11.40 -4.59 13.29
N LYS A 119 -12.48 -3.85 13.58
CA LYS A 119 -13.59 -3.62 12.65
C LYS A 119 -13.11 -2.91 11.38
N ARG A 120 -12.22 -1.92 11.53
CA ARG A 120 -11.62 -1.21 10.41
C ARG A 120 -10.74 -2.14 9.56
N ILE A 121 -9.84 -2.90 10.17
CA ILE A 121 -8.97 -3.87 9.50
C ILE A 121 -9.81 -4.89 8.72
N ALA A 122 -10.83 -5.47 9.34
CA ALA A 122 -11.74 -6.41 8.67
C ALA A 122 -12.45 -5.78 7.46
N THR A 123 -12.85 -4.51 7.57
CA THR A 123 -13.45 -3.76 6.47
C THR A 123 -12.46 -3.56 5.32
N VAL A 124 -11.22 -3.17 5.63
CA VAL A 124 -10.16 -2.98 4.62
C VAL A 124 -9.86 -4.30 3.91
N ILE A 125 -9.68 -5.39 4.65
CA ILE A 125 -9.42 -6.73 4.10
C ILE A 125 -10.56 -7.17 3.18
N LYS A 126 -11.82 -7.08 3.66
CA LYS A 126 -12.99 -7.48 2.88
C LYS A 126 -13.10 -6.67 1.58
N LYS A 127 -12.93 -5.35 1.66
CA LYS A 127 -12.98 -4.48 0.47
C LYS A 127 -11.82 -4.75 -0.48
N TRP A 128 -10.61 -4.97 0.03
CA TRP A 128 -9.43 -5.26 -0.77
C TRP A 128 -9.54 -6.61 -1.50
N ALA A 129 -10.07 -7.64 -0.82
CA ALA A 129 -10.34 -8.94 -1.43
C ALA A 129 -11.31 -8.85 -2.62
N ALA A 130 -12.27 -7.93 -2.57
CA ALA A 130 -13.28 -7.72 -3.61
C ALA A 130 -12.79 -6.90 -4.82
N VAL A 131 -11.61 -6.25 -4.74
CA VAL A 131 -11.08 -5.46 -5.87
C VAL A 131 -10.72 -6.38 -7.04
N LYS A 132 -11.17 -6.05 -8.25
CA LYS A 132 -10.94 -6.79 -9.50
C LYS A 132 -9.45 -7.15 -9.70
N ARG A 133 -9.14 -8.43 -9.95
CA ARG A 133 -7.77 -8.99 -10.05
C ARG A 133 -7.36 -9.42 -11.47
N THR A 134 -8.32 -9.60 -12.36
CA THR A 134 -8.10 -10.10 -13.73
C THR A 134 -8.64 -9.07 -14.74
N ILE A 135 -8.18 -9.11 -15.99
CA ILE A 135 -8.65 -8.21 -17.06
C ILE A 135 -10.03 -8.63 -17.55
#